data_AF-A0A2C9K5V0-F1
#
_entry.id   AF-A0A2C9K5V0-F1
#
_cell.length_a   1.000
_cell.length_b   1.000
_cell.length_c   1.000
_cell.angle_alpha   90.00
_cell.angle_beta   90.00
_cell.angle_gamma   90.00
#
_symmetry.space_group_name_H-M   'P 1'
#
loop_
_entity.id
_entity.type
_entity.pdbx_description
1 polymer ?
#
loop_
_entity_poly.entity_id
_entity_poly.type
_entity_poly.pdbx_seq_one_letter_code
_entity_poly.pdbx_strand_id
1 'polypeptide(L)'
;MGSGHSSKNETFDGKVNFDHFQILRAIGKGSFGKVIDYEDVIHFSEYLHFFDNVVDSVLLNAGSFVHVVDLLLGGDLRYHMQEELQFTEQHLQLYLAELAFALDYLRSKSIVHRDIKPDNILLDEEGHVHITDFNIASELKQDELATSLSGTKPYMAPEIFKTAIGEVRGYSFPVDWWALGVTLYELVKKRRPFNVQTDTNPQDTLQILCTTKVNFPCNVSNEMNDVLRQLLHVNPEQRLQSSESLVSHPVLSSLNMEQVKAKAIKPLFVPSKEHLNCDPTYELEEMIIETKPLHKKKKRLAKQSSKKDSLSSEMVNKSMDDLFKGFPYYNREVELNGGCSSVQQDIPELKPSTTVSTSKSRMLPSSETGSEQKLLREANSCSASLTES
;
A
#
# COMPACT_ATOMS: atom_id res chain seq x y z
N MET A 1 -20.94 17.52 -56.04
CA MET A 1 -22.02 16.68 -55.47
C MET A 1 -21.43 15.29 -55.28
N GLY A 2 -21.25 14.70 -54.11
CA GLY A 2 -21.57 15.05 -52.74
C GLY A 2 -20.74 14.13 -51.82
N SER A 3 -20.51 14.63 -50.62
CA SER A 3 -19.72 14.10 -49.51
C SER A 3 -20.18 12.73 -49.02
N GLY A 4 -19.25 11.96 -48.45
CA GLY A 4 -19.55 10.71 -47.75
C GLY A 4 -18.47 10.26 -46.78
N HIS A 5 -17.78 11.19 -46.09
CA HIS A 5 -17.09 10.83 -44.86
C HIS A 5 -18.15 10.57 -43.79
N SER A 6 -18.44 9.30 -43.55
CA SER A 6 -19.14 8.86 -42.34
C SER A 6 -18.18 9.05 -41.16
N SER A 7 -18.09 10.26 -40.63
CA SER A 7 -17.70 10.46 -39.24
C SER A 7 -18.81 9.85 -38.39
N LYS A 8 -18.66 8.57 -38.04
CA LYS A 8 -19.38 8.05 -36.89
C LYS A 8 -18.84 8.84 -35.70
N ASN A 9 -19.61 9.84 -35.27
CA ASN A 9 -19.52 10.31 -33.90
C ASN A 9 -19.88 9.10 -33.04
N GLU A 10 -18.87 8.33 -32.63
CA GLU A 10 -19.03 7.40 -31.53
C GLU A 10 -19.37 8.26 -30.32
N THR A 11 -20.64 8.26 -29.97
CA THR A 11 -21.12 8.80 -28.70
C THR A 11 -20.40 8.00 -27.62
N PHE A 12 -19.40 8.60 -27.00
CA PHE A 12 -18.69 8.04 -25.88
C PHE A 12 -19.71 7.70 -24.79
N ASP A 13 -19.87 6.41 -24.50
CA ASP A 13 -20.88 5.89 -23.56
C ASP A 13 -20.42 6.00 -22.09
N GLY A 14 -19.32 6.71 -21.85
CA GLY A 14 -18.67 6.85 -20.55
C GLY A 14 -17.80 5.66 -20.15
N LYS A 15 -17.76 4.57 -20.94
CA LYS A 15 -17.00 3.36 -20.62
C LYS A 15 -15.64 3.36 -21.32
N VAL A 16 -14.64 3.81 -20.57
CA VAL A 16 -13.23 3.60 -20.90
C VAL A 16 -12.90 2.10 -20.84
N ASN A 17 -12.06 1.63 -21.76
CA ASN A 17 -11.59 0.25 -21.87
C ASN A 17 -10.17 0.23 -22.47
N PHE A 18 -9.52 -0.94 -22.51
CA PHE A 18 -8.11 -1.06 -22.90
C PHE A 18 -7.79 -0.61 -24.34
N ASP A 19 -8.76 -0.65 -25.26
CA ASP A 19 -8.54 -0.24 -26.64
C ASP A 19 -8.36 1.29 -26.77
N HIS A 20 -8.63 2.04 -25.69
CA HIS A 20 -8.40 3.49 -25.62
C HIS A 20 -6.97 3.88 -25.23
N PHE A 21 -6.12 2.92 -24.89
CA PHE A 21 -4.76 3.17 -24.40
C PHE A 21 -3.71 2.57 -25.33
N GLN A 22 -2.67 3.34 -25.59
CA GLN A 22 -1.46 2.86 -26.23
C GLN A 22 -0.37 2.64 -25.18
N ILE A 23 0.03 1.39 -24.96
CA ILE A 23 1.15 1.07 -24.07
C ILE A 23 2.44 1.66 -24.65
N LEU A 24 3.16 2.46 -23.85
CA LEU A 24 4.43 3.05 -24.21
C LEU A 24 5.62 2.21 -23.73
N ARG A 25 5.62 1.84 -22.43
CA ARG A 25 6.76 1.15 -21.78
C ARG A 25 6.36 0.58 -20.41
N ALA A 26 7.14 -0.35 -19.86
CA ALA A 26 7.04 -0.71 -18.44
C ALA A 26 7.96 0.15 -17.59
N ILE A 27 7.43 0.62 -16.46
CA ILE A 27 8.14 1.50 -15.50
C ILE A 27 8.29 0.86 -14.12
N GLY A 28 7.69 -0.30 -13.89
CA GLY A 28 7.79 -1.01 -12.61
C GLY A 28 7.12 -2.38 -12.60
N LYS A 29 7.30 -3.10 -11.49
CA LYS A 29 6.75 -4.45 -11.28
C LYS A 29 6.38 -4.65 -9.82
N GLY A 30 5.09 -4.89 -9.57
CA GLY A 30 4.55 -5.19 -8.25
C GLY A 30 4.30 -6.68 -8.04
N SER A 31 3.83 -7.04 -6.84
CA SER A 31 3.52 -8.43 -6.48
C SER A 31 2.37 -9.04 -7.29
N PHE A 32 1.48 -8.19 -7.81
CA PHE A 32 0.24 -8.59 -8.48
C PHE A 32 0.21 -8.27 -9.98
N GLY A 33 1.21 -7.56 -10.50
CA GLY A 33 1.20 -7.10 -11.89
C GLY A 33 2.38 -6.21 -12.26
N LYS A 34 2.37 -5.77 -13.52
CA LYS A 34 3.35 -4.80 -14.06
C LYS A 34 2.76 -3.40 -14.02
N VAL A 35 3.61 -2.40 -13.82
CA VAL A 35 3.26 -0.98 -13.93
C VAL A 35 3.74 -0.49 -15.30
N ILE A 36 2.83 0.09 -16.06
CA ILE A 36 3.01 0.40 -17.47
C ILE A 36 2.59 1.86 -17.70
N ASP A 37 3.44 2.59 -18.40
CA ASP A 37 3.17 3.93 -18.92
C ASP A 37 2.41 3.81 -20.25
N TYR A 38 1.39 4.65 -20.42
CA TYR A 38 0.45 4.60 -21.54
C TYR A 38 0.09 6.01 -22.03
N GLU A 39 -0.23 6.13 -23.32
CA GLU A 39 -0.76 7.34 -23.94
C GLU A 39 -2.26 7.14 -24.24
N ASP A 40 -3.08 8.12 -23.88
CA ASP A 40 -4.50 8.10 -24.20
C ASP A 40 -4.72 8.36 -25.69
N VAL A 41 -5.45 7.45 -26.36
CA VAL A 41 -5.82 7.61 -27.78
C VAL A 41 -7.02 8.57 -27.93
N ILE A 42 -7.75 8.83 -26.84
CA ILE A 42 -8.78 9.86 -26.72
C ILE A 42 -8.32 10.86 -25.65
N HIS A 43 -8.08 12.12 -26.04
CA HIS A 43 -7.72 13.16 -25.08
C HIS A 43 -8.85 13.41 -24.08
N PHE A 44 -8.69 12.89 -22.87
CA PHE A 44 -9.43 13.30 -21.69
C PHE A 44 -8.74 14.57 -21.15
N SER A 45 -9.19 15.75 -21.61
CA SER A 45 -8.56 17.01 -21.22
C SER A 45 -9.02 17.48 -19.85
N GLU A 46 -8.03 17.69 -18.99
CA GLU A 46 -7.92 18.65 -17.89
C GLU A 46 -9.00 18.67 -16.81
N TYR A 47 -8.57 19.07 -15.61
CA TYR A 47 -9.26 19.03 -14.33
C TYR A 47 -9.13 17.70 -13.60
N LEU A 48 -8.33 17.67 -12.52
CA LEU A 48 -8.80 17.38 -11.17
C LEU A 48 -7.64 17.21 -10.16
N HIS A 49 -7.31 18.32 -9.50
CA HIS A 49 -6.56 18.35 -8.26
C HIS A 49 -7.52 18.15 -7.07
N PHE A 50 -7.41 17.04 -6.36
CA PHE A 50 -7.96 16.93 -5.01
C PHE A 50 -7.11 15.99 -4.15
N PHE A 51 -6.33 16.60 -3.25
CA PHE A 51 -5.26 16.06 -2.39
C PHE A 51 -4.10 15.38 -3.13
N ASP A 52 -3.26 16.25 -3.69
CA ASP A 52 -2.16 15.99 -4.61
C ASP A 52 -1.05 15.05 -4.14
N ASN A 53 -1.13 14.40 -2.97
CA ASN A 53 -0.05 13.55 -2.44
C ASN A 53 -0.48 12.07 -2.31
N VAL A 54 -1.58 11.67 -2.95
CA VAL A 54 -2.01 10.26 -3.07
C VAL A 54 -2.32 10.00 -4.54
N VAL A 55 -1.76 8.92 -5.10
CA VAL A 55 -1.98 8.58 -6.51
C VAL A 55 -3.41 8.07 -6.72
N ASP A 56 -4.19 8.73 -7.59
CA ASP A 56 -5.61 8.43 -7.85
C ASP A 56 -5.78 7.35 -8.94
N SER A 57 -7.00 6.83 -9.15
CA SER A 57 -7.20 5.65 -9.99
C SER A 57 -8.54 5.43 -10.72
N VAL A 58 -8.48 4.67 -11.82
CA VAL A 58 -9.57 4.16 -12.66
C VAL A 58 -9.40 2.66 -12.89
N LEU A 59 -10.48 1.88 -12.87
CA LEU A 59 -10.45 0.41 -13.02
C LEU A 59 -11.10 -0.02 -14.33
N LEU A 60 -10.35 -0.76 -15.17
CA LEU A 60 -10.84 -1.25 -16.45
C LEU A 60 -10.97 -2.77 -16.47
N ASN A 61 -11.99 -3.24 -17.19
CA ASN A 61 -12.23 -4.67 -17.43
C ASN A 61 -11.96 -5.01 -18.90
N ALA A 62 -10.92 -5.80 -19.15
CA ALA A 62 -10.57 -6.32 -20.48
C ALA A 62 -10.09 -7.79 -20.45
N GLY A 63 -10.65 -8.62 -19.56
CA GLY A 63 -10.18 -9.99 -19.31
C GLY A 63 -8.93 -10.07 -18.42
N SER A 64 -8.56 -8.94 -17.82
CA SER A 64 -7.60 -8.74 -16.73
C SER A 64 -8.02 -7.47 -15.98
N PHE A 65 -7.75 -7.38 -14.68
CA PHE A 65 -7.98 -6.16 -13.90
C PHE A 65 -6.86 -5.16 -14.19
N VAL A 66 -7.21 -3.97 -14.67
CA VAL A 66 -6.24 -2.90 -14.94
C VAL A 66 -6.59 -1.71 -14.06
N HIS A 67 -5.58 -1.21 -13.37
CA HIS A 67 -5.64 -0.01 -12.54
C HIS A 67 -4.87 1.09 -13.26
N VAL A 68 -5.58 2.13 -13.65
CA VAL A 68 -5.11 3.29 -14.41
C VAL A 68 -4.94 4.41 -13.40
N VAL A 69 -3.73 4.89 -13.20
CA VAL A 69 -3.40 5.83 -12.13
C VAL A 69 -2.63 7.03 -12.67
N ASP A 70 -2.59 8.13 -11.90
CA ASP A 70 -1.77 9.29 -12.25
C ASP A 70 -0.31 8.88 -12.43
N LEU A 71 0.28 9.24 -13.58
CA LEU A 71 1.67 8.94 -13.87
C LEU A 71 2.59 9.97 -13.19
N LEU A 72 3.36 9.51 -12.22
CA LEU A 72 4.40 10.32 -11.57
C LEU A 72 5.77 9.98 -12.16
N LEU A 73 6.26 10.87 -13.04
CA LEU A 73 7.51 10.69 -13.79
C LEU A 73 8.78 10.89 -12.94
N GLY A 74 8.63 11.42 -11.73
CA GLY A 74 9.76 11.72 -10.85
C GLY A 74 10.39 10.49 -10.20
N GLY A 75 9.81 9.30 -10.34
CA GLY A 75 10.36 8.07 -9.77
C GLY A 75 10.10 7.93 -8.27
N ASP A 76 10.56 6.83 -7.68
CA ASP A 76 10.39 6.58 -6.24
C ASP A 76 11.61 7.04 -5.41
N LEU A 77 11.41 7.29 -4.12
CA LEU A 77 12.51 7.73 -3.24
C LEU A 77 13.59 6.66 -3.08
N ARG A 78 13.28 5.37 -3.25
CA ARG A 78 14.30 4.30 -3.20
C ARG A 78 15.31 4.46 -4.33
N TYR A 79 14.84 4.71 -5.54
CA TYR A 79 15.68 4.96 -6.71
C TYR A 79 16.63 6.14 -6.46
N HIS A 80 16.09 7.29 -6.00
CA HIS A 80 16.92 8.46 -5.72
C HIS A 80 17.91 8.25 -4.57
N MET A 81 17.59 7.39 -3.60
CA MET A 81 18.57 7.00 -2.59
C MET A 81 19.75 6.21 -3.17
N GLN A 82 19.50 5.36 -4.17
CA GLN A 82 20.51 4.53 -4.85
C GLN A 82 21.39 5.35 -5.79
N GLU A 83 20.84 6.39 -6.41
CA GLU A 83 21.57 7.39 -7.21
C GLU A 83 22.37 8.39 -6.35
N GLU A 84 22.66 8.05 -5.08
CA GLU A 84 23.48 8.80 -4.14
C GLU A 84 22.98 10.24 -3.84
N LEU A 85 21.70 10.55 -4.09
CA LEU A 85 21.10 11.82 -3.71
C LEU A 85 21.22 12.06 -2.20
N GLN A 86 21.82 13.17 -1.80
CA GLN A 86 21.98 13.51 -0.39
C GLN A 86 20.78 14.35 0.08
N PHE A 87 19.87 13.71 0.82
CA PHE A 87 18.72 14.40 1.41
C PHE A 87 19.17 15.28 2.57
N THR A 88 19.08 16.60 2.37
CA THR A 88 19.30 17.59 3.42
C THR A 88 18.08 17.72 4.33
N GLU A 89 18.24 18.32 5.50
CA GLU A 89 17.13 18.57 6.41
C GLU A 89 15.97 19.34 5.77
N GLN A 90 16.27 20.30 4.87
CA GLN A 90 15.23 21.05 4.16
C GLN A 90 14.38 20.16 3.24
N HIS A 91 14.97 19.13 2.61
CA HIS A 91 14.19 18.13 1.87
C HIS A 91 13.24 17.40 2.81
N LEU A 92 13.77 16.94 3.96
CA LEU A 92 12.99 16.20 4.94
C LEU A 92 11.86 17.03 5.51
N GLN A 93 12.06 18.32 5.81
CA GLN A 93 11.02 19.20 6.35
C GLN A 93 9.81 19.27 5.41
N LEU A 94 10.05 19.45 4.11
CA LEU A 94 8.98 19.50 3.12
C LEU A 94 8.30 18.13 2.97
N TYR A 95 9.09 17.06 2.80
CA TYR A 95 8.53 15.71 2.63
C TYR A 95 7.77 15.23 3.86
N LEU A 96 8.27 15.53 5.07
CA LEU A 96 7.59 15.25 6.32
C LEU A 96 6.23 15.97 6.38
N ALA A 97 6.17 17.25 5.99
CA ALA A 97 4.92 18.00 5.99
C ALA A 97 3.91 17.44 4.95
N GLU A 98 4.36 17.18 3.72
CA GLU A 98 3.53 16.64 2.64
C GLU A 98 2.98 15.25 2.95
N LEU A 99 3.83 14.34 3.46
CA LEU A 99 3.42 13.00 3.84
C LEU A 99 2.54 13.00 5.10
N ALA A 100 2.80 13.89 6.07
CA ALA A 100 1.94 14.02 7.24
C ALA A 100 0.51 14.45 6.85
N PHE A 101 0.35 15.39 5.92
CA PHE A 101 -0.97 15.74 5.39
C PHE A 101 -1.63 14.58 4.64
N ALA A 102 -0.85 13.82 3.86
CA ALA A 102 -1.36 12.63 3.17
C ALA A 102 -1.84 11.55 4.16
N LEU A 103 -1.08 11.29 5.24
CA LEU A 103 -1.47 10.31 6.26
C LEU A 103 -2.71 10.75 7.05
N ASP A 104 -2.84 12.04 7.39
CA ASP A 104 -4.05 12.56 8.02
C ASP A 104 -5.26 12.46 7.10
N TYR A 105 -5.07 12.70 5.79
CA TYR A 105 -6.12 12.49 4.80
C TYR A 105 -6.55 11.01 4.75
N LEU A 106 -5.62 10.06 4.68
CA LEU A 106 -5.94 8.63 4.70
C LEU A 106 -6.70 8.24 5.98
N ARG A 107 -6.25 8.74 7.14
CA ARG A 107 -6.95 8.55 8.42
C ARG A 107 -8.38 9.11 8.37
N SER A 108 -8.58 10.29 7.78
CA SER A 108 -9.93 10.88 7.62
C SER A 108 -10.87 10.04 6.74
N LYS A 109 -10.29 9.21 5.87
CA LYS A 109 -10.97 8.23 5.02
C LYS A 109 -11.03 6.83 5.64
N SER A 110 -10.67 6.69 6.92
CA SER A 110 -10.60 5.41 7.61
C SER A 110 -9.60 4.43 6.97
N ILE A 111 -8.62 4.89 6.20
CA ILE A 111 -7.64 4.03 5.51
C ILE A 111 -6.34 3.97 6.31
N VAL A 112 -5.87 2.75 6.58
CA VAL A 112 -4.49 2.47 7.00
C VAL A 112 -3.71 1.91 5.81
N HIS A 113 -2.56 2.51 5.51
CA HIS A 113 -1.76 2.17 4.32
C HIS A 113 -0.96 0.87 4.52
N ARG A 114 -0.27 0.74 5.66
CA ARG A 114 0.55 -0.41 6.11
C ARG A 114 1.83 -0.69 5.32
N ASP A 115 2.11 0.04 4.23
CA ASP A 115 3.36 -0.13 3.45
C ASP A 115 4.07 1.19 3.11
N ILE A 116 4.12 2.14 4.05
CA ILE A 116 4.90 3.38 3.88
C ILE A 116 6.40 3.03 3.92
N LYS A 117 7.10 3.31 2.82
CA LYS A 117 8.54 3.08 2.62
C LYS A 117 9.04 3.88 1.41
N PRO A 118 10.36 4.09 1.23
CA PRO A 118 10.88 4.84 0.08
C PRO A 118 10.39 4.36 -1.28
N ASP A 119 10.21 3.05 -1.44
CA ASP A 119 9.76 2.40 -2.68
C ASP A 119 8.30 2.76 -3.04
N ASN A 120 7.49 3.15 -2.05
CA ASN A 120 6.07 3.50 -2.21
C ASN A 120 5.82 5.01 -2.01
N ILE A 121 6.88 5.82 -2.09
CA ILE A 121 6.78 7.27 -2.10
C ILE A 121 7.38 7.76 -3.41
N LEU A 122 6.51 8.25 -4.29
CA LEU A 122 6.87 8.76 -5.61
C LEU A 122 7.13 10.26 -5.55
N LEU A 123 7.90 10.74 -6.50
CA LEU A 123 8.08 12.15 -6.79
C LEU A 123 7.30 12.52 -8.07
N ASP A 124 6.65 13.69 -8.07
CA ASP A 124 6.18 14.29 -9.32
C ASP A 124 7.32 14.98 -10.09
N GLU A 125 7.00 15.56 -11.24
CA GLU A 125 7.95 16.29 -12.08
C GLU A 125 8.55 17.54 -11.41
N GLU A 126 7.91 18.04 -10.36
CA GLU A 126 8.35 19.22 -9.60
C GLU A 126 9.11 18.82 -8.32
N GLY A 127 9.06 17.54 -7.94
CA GLY A 127 9.76 16.96 -6.80
C GLY A 127 8.94 16.88 -5.51
N HIS A 128 7.62 17.04 -5.58
CA HIS A 128 6.73 16.81 -4.42
C HIS A 128 6.52 15.31 -4.21
N VAL A 129 6.27 14.91 -2.95
CA VAL A 129 6.13 13.49 -2.59
C VAL A 129 4.69 13.01 -2.53
N HIS A 130 4.46 11.79 -3.02
CA HIS A 130 3.14 11.15 -3.10
C HIS A 130 3.20 9.72 -2.59
N ILE A 131 2.19 9.32 -1.81
CA ILE A 131 2.00 7.94 -1.38
C ILE A 131 1.35 7.15 -2.52
N THR A 132 1.91 5.98 -2.82
CA THR A 132 1.38 5.02 -3.80
C THR A 132 1.31 3.61 -3.21
N ASP A 133 0.80 2.66 -4.00
CA ASP A 133 0.71 1.22 -3.69
C ASP A 133 -0.18 0.86 -2.48
N PHE A 134 -1.49 1.01 -2.68
CA PHE A 134 -2.53 0.65 -1.71
C PHE A 134 -2.87 -0.85 -1.69
N ASN A 135 -2.03 -1.74 -2.26
CA ASN A 135 -2.35 -3.16 -2.42
C ASN A 135 -2.66 -3.88 -1.10
N ILE A 136 -2.05 -3.44 -0.01
CA ILE A 136 -2.30 -3.97 1.33
C ILE A 136 -2.98 -2.95 2.25
N ALA A 137 -3.49 -1.85 1.73
CA ALA A 137 -4.24 -0.91 2.54
C ALA A 137 -5.52 -1.56 3.07
N SER A 138 -6.09 -1.01 4.14
CA SER A 138 -7.37 -1.48 4.66
C SER A 138 -8.19 -0.33 5.19
N GLU A 139 -9.49 -0.39 4.94
CA GLU A 139 -10.46 0.47 5.61
C GLU A 139 -10.73 -0.09 7.01
N LEU A 140 -10.54 0.73 8.04
CA LEU A 140 -10.88 0.45 9.42
C LEU A 140 -12.12 1.24 9.79
N LYS A 141 -13.23 0.54 10.00
CA LYS A 141 -14.45 1.18 10.52
C LYS A 141 -14.24 1.58 11.98
N GLN A 142 -15.19 2.34 12.51
CA GLN A 142 -15.13 2.79 13.90
C GLN A 142 -14.91 1.60 14.86
N ASP A 143 -13.90 1.72 15.72
CA ASP A 143 -13.44 0.72 16.68
C ASP A 143 -12.89 -0.62 16.10
N GLU A 144 -12.75 -0.72 14.77
CA GLU A 144 -12.06 -1.85 14.15
C GLU A 144 -10.53 -1.71 14.25
N LEU A 145 -9.87 -2.86 14.35
CA LEU A 145 -8.42 -2.96 14.37
C LEU A 145 -7.97 -3.95 13.31
N ALA A 146 -6.88 -3.61 12.61
CA ALA A 146 -6.19 -4.58 11.78
C ALA A 146 -5.48 -5.61 12.66
N THR A 147 -5.52 -6.88 12.23
CA THR A 147 -4.94 -8.00 12.98
C THR A 147 -3.90 -8.77 12.19
N SER A 148 -3.84 -8.58 10.87
CA SER A 148 -2.93 -9.31 10.01
C SER A 148 -1.49 -8.82 10.14
N LEU A 149 -0.52 -9.73 10.06
CA LEU A 149 0.89 -9.38 9.90
C LEU A 149 1.15 -9.01 8.43
N SER A 150 0.91 -7.74 8.07
CA SER A 150 0.96 -7.24 6.68
C SER A 150 1.84 -6.00 6.59
N GLY A 151 2.61 -5.88 5.50
CA GLY A 151 3.58 -4.80 5.25
C GLY A 151 5.01 -5.29 5.02
N THR A 152 5.93 -4.35 4.84
CA THR A 152 7.37 -4.64 4.70
C THR A 152 8.04 -4.63 6.07
N LYS A 153 8.42 -5.82 6.60
CA LYS A 153 8.86 -6.02 8.01
C LYS A 153 9.78 -4.94 8.59
N PRO A 154 10.84 -4.46 7.90
CA PRO A 154 11.74 -3.44 8.43
C PRO A 154 11.11 -2.05 8.70
N TYR A 155 9.91 -1.78 8.16
CA TYR A 155 9.15 -0.54 8.35
C TYR A 155 7.94 -0.73 9.29
N MET A 156 7.62 -1.97 9.67
CA MET A 156 6.48 -2.28 10.53
C MET A 156 6.68 -1.76 11.95
N ALA A 157 5.59 -1.26 12.54
CA ALA A 157 5.55 -0.80 13.92
C ALA A 157 5.55 -1.96 14.94
N PRO A 158 6.02 -1.74 16.18
CA PRO A 158 6.09 -2.78 17.21
C PRO A 158 4.73 -3.44 17.51
N GLU A 159 3.65 -2.68 17.51
CA GLU A 159 2.30 -3.18 17.78
C GLU A 159 1.77 -4.17 16.73
N ILE A 160 2.29 -4.15 15.50
CA ILE A 160 1.97 -5.15 14.47
C ILE A 160 2.51 -6.53 14.92
N PHE A 161 3.74 -6.56 15.44
CA PHE A 161 4.35 -7.78 15.95
C PHE A 161 3.72 -8.24 17.25
N LYS A 162 3.39 -7.31 18.18
CA LYS A 162 2.61 -7.63 19.38
C LYS A 162 1.27 -8.28 19.04
N THR A 163 0.62 -7.80 17.99
CA THR A 163 -0.63 -8.40 17.48
C THR A 163 -0.38 -9.81 16.96
N ALA A 164 0.66 -9.99 16.13
CA ALA A 164 0.99 -11.28 15.53
C ALA A 164 1.32 -12.38 16.56
N ILE A 165 1.87 -12.00 17.72
CA ILE A 165 2.18 -12.93 18.82
C ILE A 165 1.08 -13.01 19.89
N GLY A 166 -0.03 -12.27 19.71
CA GLY A 166 -1.19 -12.30 20.60
C GLY A 166 -1.08 -11.47 21.89
N GLU A 167 -0.11 -10.55 21.99
CA GLU A 167 0.03 -9.64 23.14
C GLU A 167 -1.01 -8.51 23.13
N VAL A 168 -1.48 -8.08 21.96
CA VAL A 168 -2.53 -7.06 21.80
C VAL A 168 -3.58 -7.51 20.78
N ARG A 169 -4.77 -6.92 20.84
CA ARG A 169 -5.91 -7.29 19.98
C ARG A 169 -5.69 -6.95 18.50
N GLY A 170 -4.95 -5.88 18.21
CA GLY A 170 -4.76 -5.35 16.87
C GLY A 170 -4.07 -4.00 16.90
N TYR A 171 -3.98 -3.38 15.72
CA TYR A 171 -3.35 -2.08 15.50
C TYR A 171 -4.21 -1.20 14.59
N SER A 172 -3.85 0.09 14.51
CA SER A 172 -4.61 1.13 13.78
C SER A 172 -3.66 2.11 13.09
N PHE A 173 -4.13 3.31 12.74
CA PHE A 173 -3.42 4.36 11.99
C PHE A 173 -2.00 4.75 12.47
N PRO A 174 -1.63 4.67 13.78
CA PRO A 174 -0.27 5.04 14.22
C PRO A 174 0.86 4.23 13.57
N VAL A 175 0.57 3.07 12.97
CA VAL A 175 1.59 2.25 12.29
C VAL A 175 2.19 2.95 11.08
N ASP A 176 1.41 3.75 10.35
CA ASP A 176 1.90 4.47 9.17
C ASP A 176 2.84 5.62 9.55
N TRP A 177 2.59 6.26 10.71
CA TRP A 177 3.45 7.29 11.27
C TRP A 177 4.80 6.73 11.76
N TRP A 178 4.80 5.52 12.33
CA TRP A 178 6.05 4.83 12.63
C TRP A 178 6.86 4.56 11.35
N ALA A 179 6.20 4.04 10.32
CA ALA A 179 6.83 3.73 9.04
C ALA A 179 7.38 4.99 8.33
N LEU A 180 6.68 6.14 8.45
CA LEU A 180 7.21 7.45 8.05
C LEU A 180 8.49 7.81 8.83
N GLY A 181 8.53 7.60 10.15
CA GLY A 181 9.74 7.81 10.95
C GLY A 181 10.92 6.94 10.52
N VAL A 182 10.68 5.65 10.21
CA VAL A 182 11.71 4.75 9.67
C VAL A 182 12.21 5.25 8.32
N THR A 183 11.29 5.69 7.45
CA THR A 183 11.59 6.20 6.11
C THR A 183 12.46 7.46 6.17
N LEU A 184 12.06 8.47 6.95
CA LEU A 184 12.81 9.72 7.10
C LEU A 184 14.20 9.48 7.71
N TYR A 185 14.30 8.60 8.72
CA TYR A 185 15.60 8.19 9.26
C TYR A 185 16.50 7.60 8.18
N GLU A 186 15.94 6.73 7.33
CA GLU A 186 16.68 6.04 6.29
C GLU A 186 17.16 7.00 5.19
N LEU A 187 16.35 7.98 4.78
CA LEU A 187 16.75 9.01 3.81
C LEU A 187 18.02 9.74 4.24
N VAL A 188 18.16 10.03 5.54
CA VAL A 188 19.31 10.74 6.10
C VAL A 188 20.50 9.83 6.36
N LYS A 189 20.26 8.68 6.99
CA LYS A 189 21.33 7.79 7.47
C LYS A 189 21.78 6.79 6.42
N LYS A 190 21.06 6.67 5.30
CA LYS A 190 21.27 5.66 4.24
C LYS A 190 21.21 4.22 4.75
N ARG A 191 20.60 4.04 5.92
CA ARG A 191 20.34 2.75 6.56
C ARG A 191 19.17 2.90 7.51
N ARG A 192 18.44 1.81 7.74
CA ARG A 192 17.31 1.77 8.67
C ARG A 192 17.77 1.86 10.14
N PRO A 193 16.93 2.36 11.05
CA PRO A 193 17.27 2.51 12.47
C PRO A 193 17.35 1.15 13.20
N PHE A 194 16.68 0.12 12.69
CA PHE A 194 16.61 -1.21 13.27
C PHE A 194 17.15 -2.26 12.30
N ASN A 195 17.88 -3.25 12.82
CA ASN A 195 18.40 -4.36 12.02
C ASN A 195 17.37 -5.49 11.92
N VAL A 196 16.25 -5.21 11.26
CA VAL A 196 15.18 -6.19 11.00
C VAL A 196 15.30 -6.66 9.56
N GLN A 197 15.27 -7.98 9.36
CA GLN A 197 15.27 -8.61 8.04
C GLN A 197 13.88 -9.21 7.73
N THR A 198 13.66 -9.57 6.47
CA THR A 198 12.38 -10.15 6.01
C THR A 198 12.11 -11.54 6.61
N ASP A 199 13.14 -12.28 7.00
CA ASP A 199 13.08 -13.61 7.59
C ASP A 199 13.09 -13.62 9.12
N THR A 200 13.40 -12.49 9.76
CA THR A 200 13.38 -12.36 11.23
C THR A 200 11.98 -12.70 11.77
N ASN A 201 11.91 -13.56 12.79
CA ASN A 201 10.62 -13.97 13.37
C ASN A 201 9.98 -12.82 14.18
N PRO A 202 8.66 -12.87 14.43
CA PRO A 202 7.95 -11.77 15.10
C PRO A 202 8.47 -11.45 16.52
N GLN A 203 8.80 -12.46 17.32
CA GLN A 203 9.29 -12.29 18.69
C GLN A 203 10.64 -11.57 18.71
N ASP A 204 11.62 -12.03 17.92
CA ASP A 204 12.94 -11.42 17.83
C ASP A 204 12.85 -10.01 17.25
N THR A 205 11.96 -9.80 16.27
CA THR A 205 11.71 -8.47 15.70
C THR A 205 11.20 -7.51 16.78
N LEU A 206 10.19 -7.92 17.55
CA LEU A 206 9.66 -7.11 18.63
C LEU A 206 10.72 -6.79 19.69
N GLN A 207 11.56 -7.76 20.04
CA GLN A 207 12.68 -7.53 20.96
C GLN A 207 13.64 -6.47 20.41
N ILE A 208 14.06 -6.59 19.14
CA ILE A 208 14.92 -5.60 18.48
C ILE A 208 14.29 -4.21 18.54
N LEU A 209 13.02 -4.08 18.17
CA LEU A 209 12.33 -2.78 18.14
C LEU A 209 12.20 -2.14 19.54
N CYS A 210 11.98 -2.95 20.58
CA CYS A 210 11.79 -2.45 21.94
C CYS A 210 13.10 -2.14 22.67
N THR A 211 14.20 -2.84 22.38
CA THR A 211 15.46 -2.71 23.14
C THR A 211 16.53 -1.88 22.44
N THR A 212 16.41 -1.70 21.11
CA THR A 212 17.44 -0.99 20.35
C THR A 212 17.41 0.50 20.67
N LYS A 213 18.55 1.03 21.14
CA LYS A 213 18.75 2.48 21.23
C LYS A 213 19.06 3.04 19.84
N VAL A 214 18.12 3.79 19.28
CA VAL A 214 18.27 4.42 17.96
C VAL A 214 19.40 5.46 17.98
N ASN A 215 20.32 5.35 17.04
CA ASN A 215 21.42 6.31 16.85
C ASN A 215 20.99 7.41 15.87
N PHE A 216 20.50 8.52 16.41
CA PHE A 216 19.99 9.63 15.63
C PHE A 216 21.08 10.37 14.82
N PRO A 217 20.75 10.90 13.62
CA PRO A 217 21.69 11.65 12.77
C PRO A 217 22.27 12.88 13.46
N CYS A 218 23.56 13.14 13.23
CA CYS A 218 24.25 14.36 13.70
C CYS A 218 24.24 15.49 12.67
N ASN A 219 23.81 15.22 11.44
CA ASN A 219 23.74 16.14 10.32
C ASN A 219 22.35 16.77 10.11
N VAL A 220 21.46 16.64 11.11
CA VAL A 220 20.17 17.33 11.19
C VAL A 220 20.04 17.99 12.55
N SER A 221 19.13 18.96 12.66
CA SER A 221 18.83 19.72 13.86
C SER A 221 18.34 18.85 15.01
N ASN A 222 18.36 19.42 16.22
CA ASN A 222 17.78 18.76 17.40
C ASN A 222 16.27 18.63 17.25
N GLU A 223 15.63 19.59 16.58
CA GLU A 223 14.21 19.64 16.30
C GLU A 223 13.80 18.49 15.35
N MET A 224 14.56 18.24 14.28
CA MET A 224 14.34 17.09 13.41
C MET A 224 14.55 15.76 14.15
N ASN A 225 15.61 15.68 14.96
CA ASN A 225 15.84 14.50 15.79
C ASN A 225 14.75 14.27 16.83
N ASP A 226 14.13 15.34 17.36
CA ASP A 226 13.00 15.23 18.28
C ASP A 226 11.78 14.64 17.58
N VAL A 227 11.44 15.12 16.38
CA VAL A 227 10.36 14.52 15.57
C VAL A 227 10.63 13.06 15.23
N LEU A 228 11.86 12.70 14.84
CA LEU A 228 12.22 11.30 14.60
C LEU A 228 12.04 10.43 15.87
N ARG A 229 12.33 10.96 17.07
CA ARG A 229 12.06 10.25 18.34
C ARG A 229 10.56 10.08 18.58
N GLN A 230 9.76 11.10 18.32
CA GLN A 230 8.31 11.05 18.51
C GLN A 230 7.63 10.10 17.51
N LEU A 231 8.07 10.05 16.25
CA LEU A 231 7.59 9.09 15.25
C LEU A 231 8.00 7.65 15.57
N LEU A 232 9.23 7.45 16.08
CA LEU A 232 9.76 6.14 16.45
C LEU A 232 9.48 5.79 17.93
N HIS A 233 8.43 6.36 18.52
CA HIS A 233 8.01 6.01 19.86
C HIS A 233 7.34 4.62 19.86
N VAL A 234 7.84 3.71 20.72
CA VAL A 234 7.39 2.30 20.76
C VAL A 234 5.93 2.17 21.19
N ASN A 235 5.48 3.01 22.12
CA ASN A 235 4.06 3.08 22.49
C ASN A 235 3.30 3.93 21.45
N PRO A 236 2.32 3.38 20.71
CA PRO A 236 1.55 4.13 19.71
C PRO A 236 0.76 5.31 20.29
N GLU A 237 0.31 5.24 21.55
CA GLU A 237 -0.46 6.31 22.22
C GLU A 237 0.40 7.54 22.56
N GLN A 238 1.72 7.40 22.51
CA GLN A 238 2.68 8.48 22.75
C GLN A 238 3.42 8.86 21.46
N ARG A 239 3.05 8.23 20.34
CA ARG A 239 3.66 8.47 19.04
C ARG A 239 3.03 9.70 18.40
N LEU A 240 3.86 10.49 17.71
CA LEU A 240 3.33 11.53 16.83
C LEU A 240 2.45 10.90 15.76
N GLN A 241 1.21 11.36 15.66
CA GLN A 241 0.17 10.71 14.83
C GLN A 241 -0.85 11.70 14.22
N SER A 242 -0.51 12.98 14.15
CA SER A 242 -1.33 14.00 13.48
C SER A 242 -0.49 15.11 12.87
N SER A 243 -0.93 15.64 11.73
CA SER A 243 -0.32 16.80 11.10
C SER A 243 -0.50 18.04 11.97
N GLU A 244 -1.62 18.19 12.69
CA GLU A 244 -1.85 19.31 13.62
C GLU A 244 -0.75 19.43 14.69
N SER A 245 -0.43 18.30 15.35
CA SER A 245 0.66 18.28 16.33
C SER A 245 2.00 18.62 15.69
N LEU A 246 2.25 18.12 14.48
CA LEU A 246 3.49 18.34 13.75
C LEU A 246 3.65 19.81 13.27
N VAL A 247 2.57 20.45 12.81
CA VAL A 247 2.56 21.86 12.39
C VAL A 247 2.93 22.80 13.53
N SER A 248 2.53 22.45 14.76
CA SER A 248 2.91 23.21 15.95
C SER A 248 4.38 23.03 16.36
N HIS A 249 5.09 22.06 15.77
CA HIS A 249 6.46 21.71 16.15
C HIS A 249 7.48 22.67 15.49
N PRO A 250 8.54 23.11 16.21
CA PRO A 250 9.56 24.03 15.67
C PRO A 250 10.26 23.55 14.39
N VAL A 251 10.30 22.24 14.14
CA VAL A 251 10.93 21.65 12.94
C VAL A 251 10.30 22.18 11.64
N LEU A 252 9.02 22.55 11.63
CA LEU A 252 8.33 23.08 10.44
C LEU A 252 8.19 24.61 10.46
N SER A 253 8.81 25.30 11.42
CA SER A 253 8.70 26.77 11.57
C SER A 253 9.21 27.57 10.36
N SER A 254 10.08 26.97 9.54
CA SER A 254 10.59 27.56 8.30
C SER A 254 9.61 27.47 7.13
N LEU A 255 8.55 26.66 7.23
CA LEU A 255 7.62 26.38 6.14
C LEU A 255 6.27 27.06 6.38
N ASN A 256 5.71 27.64 5.31
CA ASN A 256 4.33 28.11 5.32
C ASN A 256 3.39 26.95 4.98
N MET A 257 2.59 26.50 5.95
CA MET A 257 1.73 25.33 5.76
C MET A 257 0.64 25.50 4.70
N GLU A 258 0.15 26.71 4.48
CA GLU A 258 -0.81 26.98 3.42
C GLU A 258 -0.14 26.85 2.04
N GLN A 259 1.14 27.25 1.93
CA GLN A 259 1.92 27.02 0.72
C GLN A 259 2.27 25.54 0.52
N VAL A 260 2.53 24.79 1.59
CA VAL A 260 2.75 23.33 1.49
C VAL A 260 1.49 22.64 0.95
N LYS A 261 0.32 22.91 1.55
CA LYS A 261 -0.96 22.32 1.09
C LYS A 261 -1.29 22.68 -0.35
N ALA A 262 -0.92 23.88 -0.78
CA ALA A 262 -1.14 24.37 -2.14
C ALA A 262 -0.01 23.99 -3.11
N LYS A 263 0.98 23.17 -2.69
CA LYS A 263 2.19 22.84 -3.47
C LYS A 263 2.92 24.06 -4.05
N ALA A 264 2.82 25.21 -3.37
CA ALA A 264 3.43 26.46 -3.83
C ALA A 264 4.92 26.59 -3.42
N ILE A 265 5.40 25.70 -2.54
CA ILE A 265 6.81 25.65 -2.16
C ILE A 265 7.55 24.76 -3.15
N LYS A 266 8.42 25.36 -3.96
CA LYS A 266 9.24 24.60 -4.90
C LYS A 266 10.21 23.65 -4.15
N PRO A 267 10.16 22.33 -4.39
CA PRO A 267 11.11 21.38 -3.81
C PRO A 267 12.56 21.70 -4.22
N LEU A 268 13.51 21.38 -3.34
CA LEU A 268 14.94 21.58 -3.59
C LEU A 268 15.50 20.62 -4.64
N PHE A 269 14.97 19.40 -4.65
CA PHE A 269 15.29 18.39 -5.65
C PHE A 269 14.15 18.33 -6.66
N VAL A 270 14.49 18.48 -7.93
CA VAL A 270 13.57 18.31 -9.05
C VAL A 270 14.11 17.14 -9.89
N PRO A 271 13.35 16.06 -10.09
CA PRO A 271 13.77 14.92 -10.90
C PRO A 271 14.13 15.30 -12.34
N SER A 272 15.02 14.53 -12.97
CA SER A 272 15.37 14.78 -14.37
C SER A 272 14.18 14.50 -15.28
N LYS A 273 13.93 15.41 -16.23
CA LYS A 273 12.94 15.20 -17.30
C LYS A 273 13.52 14.48 -18.52
N GLU A 274 14.85 14.35 -18.58
CA GLU A 274 15.54 13.82 -19.76
C GLU A 274 15.67 12.29 -19.73
N HIS A 275 15.53 11.66 -18.56
CA HIS A 275 15.75 10.23 -18.35
C HIS A 275 14.64 9.70 -17.44
N LEU A 276 14.33 8.40 -17.53
CA LEU A 276 13.42 7.81 -16.57
C LEU A 276 14.07 7.76 -15.19
N ASN A 277 13.29 8.13 -14.18
CA ASN A 277 13.69 8.05 -12.78
C ASN A 277 13.28 6.69 -12.19
N CYS A 278 13.44 5.61 -12.95
CA CYS A 278 13.12 4.25 -12.53
C CYS A 278 14.23 3.28 -12.91
N ASP A 279 14.25 2.10 -12.29
CA ASP A 279 15.25 1.07 -12.59
C ASP A 279 15.17 0.65 -14.09
N PRO A 280 16.26 0.82 -14.88
CA PRO A 280 16.30 0.48 -16.30
C PRO A 280 16.00 -1.00 -16.59
N THR A 281 16.14 -1.88 -15.59
CA THR A 281 15.83 -3.31 -15.76
C THR A 281 14.37 -3.56 -16.09
N TYR A 282 13.45 -2.69 -15.67
CA TYR A 282 12.02 -2.81 -16.00
C TYR A 282 11.74 -2.60 -17.49
N GLU A 283 12.39 -1.62 -18.12
CA GLU A 283 12.29 -1.41 -19.58
C GLU A 283 12.93 -2.57 -20.37
N LEU A 284 14.08 -3.05 -19.90
CA LEU A 284 14.79 -4.16 -20.54
C LEU A 284 13.99 -5.48 -20.48
N GLU A 285 13.29 -5.75 -19.38
CA GLU A 285 12.41 -6.92 -19.27
C GLU A 285 11.31 -6.89 -20.36
N GLU A 286 10.72 -5.74 -20.68
CA GLU A 286 9.71 -5.64 -21.75
C GLU A 286 10.33 -5.73 -23.16
N MET A 287 11.43 -5.04 -23.42
CA MET A 287 12.12 -5.12 -24.73
C MET A 287 12.52 -6.55 -25.10
N ILE A 288 12.84 -7.39 -24.09
CA ILE A 288 13.16 -8.82 -24.29
C ILE A 288 11.89 -9.68 -24.48
N ILE A 289 10.75 -9.29 -23.88
CA ILE A 289 9.48 -10.02 -23.92
C ILE A 289 8.69 -9.72 -25.22
N GLU A 290 8.84 -8.54 -25.82
CA GLU A 290 8.07 -8.11 -27.01
C GLU A 290 8.57 -8.62 -28.37
N THR A 291 9.28 -9.75 -28.44
CA THR A 291 9.51 -10.39 -29.75
C THR A 291 8.26 -11.06 -30.36
N LYS A 292 7.09 -11.02 -29.70
CA LYS A 292 5.80 -11.48 -30.26
C LYS A 292 4.61 -10.60 -29.82
N PRO A 293 3.93 -9.90 -30.75
CA PRO A 293 2.75 -9.08 -30.44
C PRO A 293 1.65 -9.89 -29.73
N LEU A 294 1.03 -9.30 -28.70
CA LEU A 294 -0.05 -9.87 -27.88
C LEU A 294 -1.23 -10.44 -28.70
N HIS A 295 -1.42 -9.96 -29.93
CA HIS A 295 -2.42 -10.49 -30.88
C HIS A 295 -2.26 -11.98 -31.23
N LYS A 296 -1.09 -12.59 -31.02
CA LYS A 296 -0.87 -14.03 -31.28
C LYS A 296 -1.22 -14.93 -30.09
N LYS A 297 -1.47 -14.37 -28.88
CA LYS A 297 -1.78 -15.16 -27.67
C LYS A 297 -3.20 -15.73 -27.71
N LYS A 298 -4.19 -14.97 -28.20
CA LYS A 298 -5.57 -15.45 -28.46
C LYS A 298 -5.59 -16.67 -29.40
N LYS A 299 -4.77 -16.66 -30.46
CA LYS A 299 -4.71 -17.76 -31.46
C LYS A 299 -3.97 -19.00 -30.94
N ARG A 300 -3.03 -18.85 -29.99
CA ARG A 300 -2.33 -19.96 -29.32
C ARG A 300 -3.13 -20.57 -28.17
N LEU A 301 -3.86 -19.76 -27.40
CA LEU A 301 -4.74 -20.22 -26.32
C LEU A 301 -5.96 -20.97 -26.88
N ALA A 302 -6.55 -20.49 -27.99
CA ALA A 302 -7.59 -21.22 -28.71
C ALA A 302 -7.12 -22.62 -29.18
N LYS A 303 -5.83 -22.77 -29.53
CA LYS A 303 -5.24 -24.04 -30.00
C LYS A 303 -4.75 -24.96 -28.87
N GLN A 304 -4.58 -24.45 -27.64
CA GLN A 304 -4.25 -25.24 -26.45
C GLN A 304 -5.48 -25.62 -25.60
N SER A 305 -6.59 -24.87 -25.71
CA SER A 305 -7.87 -25.20 -25.07
C SER A 305 -8.49 -26.52 -25.55
N SER A 306 -8.09 -27.01 -26.73
CA SER A 306 -8.59 -28.26 -27.29
C SER A 306 -7.90 -29.52 -26.71
N LYS A 307 -7.02 -29.39 -25.69
CA LYS A 307 -6.23 -30.54 -25.21
C LYS A 307 -5.92 -30.61 -23.71
N LYS A 308 -6.63 -29.89 -22.82
CA LYS A 308 -6.48 -30.06 -21.36
C LYS A 308 -7.82 -30.11 -20.63
N ASP A 309 -7.86 -30.95 -19.60
CA ASP A 309 -9.02 -31.42 -18.83
C ASP A 309 -10.14 -30.38 -18.63
N SER A 310 -11.34 -30.76 -19.07
CA SER A 310 -12.49 -29.88 -19.27
C SER A 310 -13.21 -29.48 -17.98
N LEU A 311 -13.13 -30.25 -16.90
CA LEU A 311 -13.97 -30.02 -15.71
C LEU A 311 -13.40 -28.99 -14.73
N SER A 312 -12.07 -28.91 -14.55
CA SER A 312 -11.45 -27.92 -13.66
C SER A 312 -11.34 -26.54 -14.32
N SER A 313 -11.11 -26.52 -15.64
CA SER A 313 -10.98 -25.29 -16.41
C SER A 313 -12.30 -24.53 -16.51
N GLU A 314 -13.43 -25.22 -16.65
CA GLU A 314 -14.77 -24.59 -16.70
C GLU A 314 -15.18 -23.97 -15.36
N MET A 315 -14.90 -24.64 -14.23
CA MET A 315 -15.16 -24.08 -12.89
C MET A 315 -14.31 -22.83 -12.60
N VAL A 316 -13.02 -22.84 -12.99
CA VAL A 316 -12.13 -21.68 -12.82
C VAL A 316 -12.57 -20.53 -13.73
N ASN A 317 -12.93 -20.82 -14.98
CA ASN A 317 -13.42 -19.78 -15.92
C ASN A 317 -14.75 -19.19 -15.46
N LYS A 318 -15.69 -20.01 -14.96
CA LYS A 318 -16.97 -19.53 -14.43
C LYS A 318 -16.77 -18.68 -13.17
N SER A 319 -15.87 -19.08 -12.28
CA SER A 319 -15.49 -18.30 -11.09
C SER A 319 -14.84 -16.95 -11.48
N MET A 320 -13.97 -16.95 -12.49
CA MET A 320 -13.41 -15.70 -13.04
C MET A 320 -14.48 -14.81 -13.68
N ASP A 321 -15.38 -15.37 -14.48
CA ASP A 321 -16.47 -14.62 -15.12
C ASP A 321 -17.43 -14.02 -14.09
N ASP A 322 -17.73 -14.75 -13.02
CA ASP A 322 -18.57 -14.26 -11.91
C ASP A 322 -17.83 -13.18 -11.10
N LEU A 323 -16.52 -13.32 -10.90
CA LEU A 323 -15.67 -12.30 -10.29
C LEU A 323 -15.61 -11.02 -11.15
N PHE A 324 -15.50 -11.14 -12.47
CA PHE A 324 -15.46 -10.00 -13.39
C PHE A 324 -16.82 -9.32 -13.55
N LYS A 325 -17.93 -10.04 -13.43
CA LYS A 325 -19.29 -9.47 -13.48
C LYS A 325 -19.63 -8.67 -12.22
N GLY A 326 -19.07 -9.05 -11.07
CA GLY A 326 -19.30 -8.37 -9.79
C GLY A 326 -18.40 -7.16 -9.56
N PHE A 327 -17.45 -6.87 -10.44
CA PHE A 327 -16.50 -5.80 -10.23
C PHE A 327 -17.02 -4.45 -10.79
N PRO A 328 -17.25 -3.44 -9.95
CA PRO A 328 -17.80 -2.16 -10.39
C PRO A 328 -16.78 -1.40 -11.25
N TYR A 329 -17.26 -0.86 -12.36
CA TYR A 329 -16.52 0.10 -13.17
C TYR A 329 -16.54 1.46 -12.45
N TYR A 330 -15.36 2.06 -12.25
CA TYR A 330 -15.23 3.37 -11.64
C TYR A 330 -14.54 4.32 -12.62
N ASN A 331 -15.19 5.47 -12.89
CA ASN A 331 -14.67 6.54 -13.72
C ASN A 331 -14.84 7.86 -12.96
N ARG A 332 -13.71 8.44 -12.60
CA ARG A 332 -13.60 9.68 -11.83
C ARG A 332 -14.25 10.87 -12.52
N GLU A 333 -14.06 11.03 -13.83
CA GLU A 333 -14.63 12.15 -14.59
C GLU A 333 -16.16 12.14 -14.58
N VAL A 334 -16.76 10.95 -14.56
CA VAL A 334 -18.21 10.80 -14.51
C VAL A 334 -18.74 11.26 -13.15
N GLU A 335 -18.08 10.90 -12.05
CA GLU A 335 -18.48 11.31 -10.70
C GLU A 335 -18.37 12.83 -10.50
N LEU A 336 -17.28 13.44 -10.95
CA LEU A 336 -17.01 14.87 -10.72
C LEU A 336 -17.85 15.78 -11.60
N ASN A 337 -18.30 15.29 -12.75
CA ASN A 337 -19.31 15.95 -13.57
C ASN A 337 -20.76 15.71 -13.08
N GLY A 338 -20.93 15.15 -11.88
CA GLY A 338 -22.25 14.90 -11.27
C GLY A 338 -23.01 13.72 -11.89
N GLY A 339 -22.34 12.90 -12.70
CA GLY A 339 -22.86 11.64 -13.21
C GLY A 339 -22.93 10.61 -12.10
N CYS A 340 -24.10 10.03 -11.91
CA CYS A 340 -24.30 8.94 -10.96
C CYS A 340 -23.57 7.68 -11.45
N SER A 341 -22.40 7.39 -10.89
CA SER A 341 -21.66 6.13 -11.10
C SER A 341 -22.20 4.96 -10.26
N SER A 342 -23.22 5.19 -9.41
CA SER A 342 -23.85 4.10 -8.67
C SER A 342 -24.79 3.30 -9.56
N VAL A 343 -24.28 2.23 -10.15
CA VAL A 343 -25.13 1.06 -10.38
C VAL A 343 -25.46 0.49 -9.00
N GLN A 344 -26.56 0.95 -8.38
CA GLN A 344 -27.20 0.20 -7.31
C GLN A 344 -27.58 -1.16 -7.88
N GLN A 345 -26.82 -2.19 -7.53
CA GLN A 345 -27.28 -3.57 -7.65
C GLN A 345 -27.26 -4.17 -6.25
N ASP A 346 -28.44 -4.57 -5.80
CA ASP A 346 -28.69 -5.31 -4.57
C ASP A 346 -27.67 -6.46 -4.44
N ILE A 347 -26.81 -6.37 -3.43
CA ILE A 347 -25.92 -7.46 -3.04
C ILE A 347 -26.81 -8.59 -2.52
N PRO A 348 -26.83 -9.80 -3.12
CA PRO A 348 -27.59 -10.90 -2.56
C PRO A 348 -26.97 -11.29 -1.22
N GLU A 349 -27.73 -11.23 -0.13
CA GLU A 349 -27.34 -11.81 1.15
C GLU A 349 -26.93 -13.28 0.96
N LEU A 350 -25.63 -13.56 1.12
CA LEU A 350 -25.12 -14.91 1.26
C LEU A 350 -25.67 -15.51 2.56
N LYS A 351 -26.78 -16.26 2.45
CA LYS A 351 -27.27 -17.11 3.54
C LYS A 351 -26.20 -18.14 3.92
N PRO A 352 -25.95 -18.38 5.21
CA PRO A 352 -24.98 -19.39 5.65
C PRO A 352 -25.47 -20.77 5.22
N SER A 353 -24.71 -21.43 4.35
CA SER A 353 -24.97 -22.82 3.95
C SER A 353 -24.68 -23.76 5.13
N THR A 354 -25.74 -24.15 5.82
CA THR A 354 -25.76 -25.35 6.66
C THR A 354 -25.89 -26.56 5.74
N THR A 355 -24.88 -27.43 5.73
CA THR A 355 -24.96 -28.91 5.70
C THR A 355 -23.63 -29.50 5.23
N VAL A 356 -22.81 -29.98 6.17
CA VAL A 356 -21.90 -31.11 5.90
C VAL A 356 -22.33 -32.24 6.81
N SER A 357 -22.85 -33.27 6.17
CA SER A 357 -23.28 -34.54 6.72
C SER A 357 -22.14 -35.27 7.44
N THR A 358 -22.41 -35.65 8.68
CA THR A 358 -21.60 -36.53 9.51
C THR A 358 -21.49 -37.93 8.88
N SER A 359 -20.28 -38.30 8.47
CA SER A 359 -19.93 -39.68 8.13
C SER A 359 -19.12 -40.27 9.28
N LYS A 360 -19.75 -41.25 9.95
CA LYS A 360 -19.27 -42.01 11.10
C LYS A 360 -17.89 -42.65 10.84
N SER A 361 -16.91 -42.38 11.70
CA SER A 361 -15.80 -43.31 11.94
C SER A 361 -16.05 -44.07 13.24
N ARG A 362 -15.85 -45.38 13.15
CA ARG A 362 -16.28 -46.44 14.06
C ARG A 362 -15.20 -46.64 15.13
N MET A 363 -15.53 -46.41 16.40
CA MET A 363 -14.74 -46.89 17.53
C MET A 363 -14.97 -48.39 17.74
N LEU A 364 -13.93 -49.10 18.21
CA LEU A 364 -13.93 -50.25 19.14
C LEU A 364 -12.46 -50.64 19.46
N PRO A 365 -12.12 -51.33 20.58
CA PRO A 365 -11.72 -50.68 21.83
C PRO A 365 -10.40 -51.18 22.48
N SER A 366 -9.97 -50.43 23.51
CA SER A 366 -9.29 -50.81 24.78
C SER A 366 -8.06 -51.74 24.80
N SER A 367 -6.98 -51.23 25.39
CA SER A 367 -6.22 -51.95 26.42
C SER A 367 -5.49 -50.98 27.35
N GLU A 368 -5.68 -51.20 28.64
CA GLU A 368 -5.15 -50.49 29.81
C GLU A 368 -3.62 -50.58 29.96
N THR A 369 -3.03 -49.53 30.53
CA THR A 369 -2.01 -49.48 31.62
C THR A 369 -1.60 -48.00 31.71
N GLY A 370 -1.61 -47.25 32.81
CA GLY A 370 -1.58 -47.60 34.22
C GLY A 370 -0.38 -46.91 34.86
N SER A 371 -0.43 -45.58 35.11
CA SER A 371 0.37 -44.86 36.12
C SER A 371 0.22 -43.34 36.00
N GLU A 372 0.30 -42.66 37.15
CA GLU A 372 0.52 -41.20 37.33
C GLU A 372 -0.71 -40.31 37.54
N GLN A 373 -1.48 -40.62 38.60
CA GLN A 373 -2.05 -39.61 39.49
C GLN A 373 -1.17 -39.48 40.74
N LYS A 374 -0.29 -38.47 40.79
CA LYS A 374 0.16 -37.83 42.04
C LYS A 374 0.95 -36.57 41.68
N LEU A 375 0.76 -35.50 42.46
CA LEU A 375 1.46 -34.20 42.43
C LEU A 375 0.75 -33.07 41.68
N LEU A 376 -0.40 -32.61 42.23
CA LEU A 376 -0.83 -31.22 42.10
C LEU A 376 -1.84 -30.88 43.23
N ARG A 377 -1.35 -30.94 44.47
CA ARG A 377 -1.94 -30.32 45.65
C ARG A 377 -0.82 -30.07 46.64
N GLU A 378 -0.19 -28.90 46.55
CA GLU A 378 0.57 -28.21 47.62
C GLU A 378 1.32 -27.03 46.99
N ALA A 379 0.73 -25.83 47.04
CA ALA A 379 1.40 -24.52 47.07
C ALA A 379 0.34 -23.41 46.96
N ASN A 380 -0.59 -23.38 47.91
CA ASN A 380 -1.46 -22.23 48.18
C ASN A 380 -1.41 -21.97 49.70
N SER A 381 -0.28 -21.45 50.18
CA SER A 381 -0.19 -20.73 51.46
C SER A 381 1.20 -20.09 51.60
N CYS A 382 1.24 -18.88 52.17
CA CYS A 382 2.38 -18.01 52.46
C CYS A 382 2.78 -17.06 51.32
N SER A 383 2.80 -15.75 51.49
CA SER A 383 2.48 -14.89 52.63
C SER A 383 2.59 -13.44 52.16
N ALA A 384 1.53 -12.67 52.35
CA ALA A 384 1.57 -11.21 52.36
C ALA A 384 1.97 -10.76 53.77
N SER A 385 3.08 -10.02 53.89
CA SER A 385 3.33 -9.04 54.95
C SER A 385 4.72 -8.45 54.76
N LEU A 386 4.82 -7.15 54.50
CA LEU A 386 5.61 -6.16 55.25
C LEU A 386 5.64 -4.82 54.48
N THR A 387 4.95 -3.84 55.06
CA THR A 387 5.10 -2.39 54.84
C THR A 387 5.64 -1.77 56.12
N GLU A 388 6.47 -0.72 55.94
CA GLU A 388 6.90 0.31 56.90
C GLU A 388 7.98 -0.02 57.97
N SER A 389 9.19 0.48 57.70
CA SER A 389 9.94 1.44 58.55
C SER A 389 11.04 2.10 57.72
#